data_AF-A0A2M7BJY0-F1
#
_entry.id   AF-A0A2M7BJY0-F1
#
_cell.length_a   1.000
_cell.length_b   1.000
_cell.length_c   1.000
_cell.angle_alpha   90.00
_cell.angle_beta   90.00
_cell.angle_gamma   90.00
#
_symmetry.space_group_name_H-M   'P 1'
#
loop_
_entity.id
_entity.type
_entity.pdbx_description
1 polymer ?
#
loop_
_entity_poly.entity_id
_entity_poly.type
_entity_poly.pdbx_seq_one_letter_code
_entity_poly.pdbx_strand_id
1 'polypeptide(L)' 'YDRGFRSIGCAPCTRATTPDQDIRAGRWWWEDPEHKECGLHRHTVPTAGT' A
#
# COMPACT_ATOMS: atom_id res chain seq x y z
N TYR A 1 -4.61 11.56 -12.84
CA TYR A 1 -3.53 11.17 -11.89
C TYR A 1 -2.61 12.38 -11.62
N ASP A 2 -3.13 13.59 -11.75
CA ASP A 2 -2.28 14.74 -12.13
C ASP A 2 -1.78 15.51 -10.90
N ARG A 3 -2.28 15.12 -9.72
CA ARG A 3 -1.91 15.67 -8.41
C ARG A 3 -0.89 14.80 -7.68
N GLY A 4 -0.19 13.89 -8.37
CA GLY A 4 0.84 13.03 -7.78
C GLY A 4 0.33 11.83 -6.96
N PHE A 5 -0.97 11.53 -6.97
CA PHE A 5 -1.54 10.36 -6.29
C PHE A 5 -1.38 9.09 -7.14
N ARG A 6 -0.19 8.47 -7.10
CA ARG A 6 0.14 7.29 -7.93
C ARG A 6 -0.39 5.96 -7.36
N SER A 7 -0.66 5.88 -6.06
CA SER A 7 -1.27 4.71 -5.40
C SER A 7 -2.40 5.15 -4.46
N ILE A 8 -3.65 4.93 -4.86
CA ILE A 8 -4.86 5.44 -4.17
C ILE A 8 -5.45 4.35 -3.26
N GLY A 9 -5.81 4.73 -2.02
CA GLY A 9 -6.53 3.89 -1.06
C GLY A 9 -7.50 4.72 -0.21
N CYS A 10 -7.67 4.40 1.07
CA CYS A 10 -8.47 5.22 1.98
C CYS A 10 -7.90 6.65 2.08
N ALA A 11 -8.79 7.65 2.14
CA ALA A 11 -8.42 9.06 2.19
C ALA A 11 -7.36 9.41 3.25
N PRO A 12 -7.46 8.98 4.54
CA PRO A 12 -6.44 9.32 5.53
C PRO A 12 -5.09 8.62 5.30
N CYS A 13 -5.07 7.55 4.50
CA CYS A 13 -3.90 6.70 4.33
C CYS A 13 -3.19 6.91 2.98
N THR A 14 -3.59 7.92 2.21
CA THR A 14 -3.10 8.17 0.87
C THR A 14 -2.52 9.57 0.79
N ARG A 15 -1.25 9.69 0.37
CA ARG A 15 -0.63 10.99 0.03
C ARG A 15 -0.09 11.01 -1.39
N ALA A 16 0.11 12.20 -1.93
CA ALA A 16 0.83 12.40 -3.18
C ALA A 16 2.30 12.01 -3.05
N THR A 17 2.91 11.62 -4.16
CA THR A 17 4.34 11.28 -4.27
C THR A 17 5.03 12.10 -5.34
N THR A 18 6.34 12.30 -5.20
CA THR A 18 7.20 12.95 -6.19
C THR A 18 7.59 11.96 -7.30
N PRO A 19 8.06 12.41 -8.48
CA PRO A 19 8.38 11.52 -9.60
C PRO A 19 9.45 10.46 -9.32
N ASP A 20 10.42 10.78 -8.45
CA ASP A 20 11.55 9.94 -8.06
C ASP A 20 11.20 8.87 -7.00
N GLN A 21 10.09 9.03 -6.29
CA GLN A 21 9.66 8.09 -5.27
C GLN A 21 9.07 6.81 -5.88
N ASP A 22 9.07 5.73 -5.09
CA ASP A 22 8.30 4.52 -5.41
C ASP A 22 6.80 4.85 -5.61
N ILE A 23 6.15 4.12 -6.51
CA ILE A 23 4.74 4.38 -6.87
C ILE A 23 3.79 4.21 -5.68
N ARG A 24 4.16 3.36 -4.70
CA ARG A 24 3.43 3.09 -3.46
C ARG A 24 3.94 3.88 -2.27
N ALA A 25 4.94 4.76 -2.41
CA ALA A 25 5.47 5.58 -1.30
C ALA A 25 4.46 6.54 -0.65
N GLY A 26 3.28 6.69 -1.26
CA GLY A 26 2.15 7.44 -0.73
C GLY A 26 1.27 6.65 0.26
N ARG A 27 1.51 5.35 0.42
CA ARG A 27 0.79 4.43 1.30
C ARG A 27 1.80 3.82 2.27
N TRP A 28 1.41 3.60 3.52
CA TRP A 28 2.28 2.98 4.55
C TRP A 28 3.56 3.78 4.84
N TRP A 29 3.57 5.09 4.59
CA TRP A 29 4.77 5.94 4.70
C TRP A 29 5.22 6.18 6.16
N TRP A 30 4.38 5.84 7.13
CA TRP A 30 4.65 5.94 8.57
C TRP A 30 4.77 4.57 9.27
N GLU A 31 4.62 3.48 8.53
CA GLU A 31 4.59 2.12 9.08
C GLU A 31 5.92 1.39 8.89
N ASP A 32 6.07 0.27 9.61
CA ASP A 32 7.19 -0.65 9.43
C ASP A 32 7.22 -1.20 7.99
N PRO A 33 8.39 -1.23 7.32
CA PRO A 33 8.49 -1.64 5.93
C PRO A 33 8.10 -3.09 5.64
N GLU A 34 8.01 -3.96 6.66
CA GLU A 34 7.63 -5.37 6.53
C GLU A 34 6.12 -5.54 6.25
N HIS A 35 5.30 -4.55 6.61
CA HIS A 35 3.83 -4.64 6.52
C HIS A 35 3.25 -3.61 5.54
N LYS A 36 3.21 -3.96 4.25
CA LYS A 36 2.79 -3.05 3.16
C LYS A 36 1.51 -3.44 2.44
N GLU A 37 0.77 -4.42 2.93
CA GLU A 37 -0.46 -4.91 2.30
C GLU A 37 -1.67 -4.79 3.23
N CYS A 38 -2.80 -4.34 2.67
CA CYS A 38 -4.05 -4.26 3.43
C CYS A 38 -4.79 -5.60 3.41
N GLY A 39 -5.80 -5.75 4.28
CA GLY A 39 -6.58 -7.00 4.40
C GLY A 39 -7.38 -7.42 3.17
N LEU A 40 -7.34 -6.67 2.06
CA LEU A 40 -7.88 -7.10 0.77
C LEU A 40 -6.95 -8.06 0.04
N HIS A 41 -5.68 -8.12 0.44
CA HIS A 41 -4.69 -8.98 -0.17
C HIS A 41 -4.93 -10.40 0.31
N ARG A 42 -4.98 -11.34 -0.64
CA ARG A 42 -5.16 -12.75 -0.32
C ARG A 42 -3.89 -13.24 0.38
N HIS A 43 -3.97 -13.46 1.68
CA HIS A 43 -2.99 -14.27 2.38
C HIS A 43 -3.28 -15.71 2.00
N THR A 44 -2.42 -16.30 1.17
CA THR A 44 -2.44 -17.74 0.92
C THR A 44 -1.93 -18.42 2.19
N VAL A 45 -2.76 -18.44 3.23
CA VAL A 45 -2.53 -19.33 4.36
C VAL A 45 -2.71 -20.73 3.78
N PRO A 46 -1.71 -21.61 3.87
CA PRO A 46 -1.92 -23.01 3.56
C PRO A 46 -3.03 -23.47 4.51
N THR A 47 -4.20 -23.77 3.98
CA THR A 47 -5.28 -24.36 4.77
C THR A 47 -4.73 -25.68 5.33
N ALA A 48 -4.38 -25.70 6.61
CA ALA A 48 -4.09 -26.94 7.31
C ALA A 48 -5.40 -27.74 7.32
N GLY A 49 -5.50 -28.76 6.45
CA GLY A 49 -6.71 -29.57 6.35
C GLY A 49 -6.81 -30.42 5.09
N THR A 50 -5.97 -31.44 4.98
CA THR A 50 -6.38 -32.81 4.63
C THR A 50 -5.49 -33.76 5.41
#